data_AF-A0A2G2CMP6-F1
#
_entry.id   AF-A0A2G2CMP6-F1
#
_cell.length_a   1.000
_cell.length_b   1.000
_cell.length_c   1.000
_cell.angle_alpha   90.00
_cell.angle_beta   90.00
_cell.angle_gamma   90.00
#
_symmetry.space_group_name_H-M   'P 1'
#
loop_
_entity.id
_entity.type
_entity.pdbx_description
1 polymer ?
#
loop_
_entity_poly.entity_id
_entity_poly.type
_entity_poly.pdbx_seq_one_letter_code
_entity_poly.pdbx_strand_id
1 'polypeptide(L)' 'MSALFFPLGVIGPWQIVLIVVIVLLLFGGKKIPELMRGLGSGLKEFKDASKEEPTDKKIDDNK' A
#
# COMPACT_ATOMS: atom_id res chain seq x y z
N MET A 1 5.65 -0.71 37.89
CA MET A 1 4.92 0.47 37.39
C MET A 1 5.57 0.98 36.11
N SER A 2 5.59 0.17 35.06
CA SER A 2 6.17 0.51 33.75
C SER A 2 5.21 0.20 32.59
N ALA A 3 3.98 -0.25 32.90
CA ALA A 3 2.99 -0.68 31.91
C ALA A 3 2.12 0.46 31.35
N LEU A 4 2.33 1.71 31.78
CA LEU A 4 1.47 2.85 31.41
C LEU A 4 2.09 3.80 30.38
N PHE A 5 3.34 3.59 29.97
CA PHE A 5 4.00 4.45 28.96
C PHE A 5 3.73 4.03 27.51
N PHE A 6 3.04 2.90 27.29
CA PHE A 6 2.91 2.27 25.97
C PHE A 6 1.64 2.63 25.15
N PRO A 7 0.47 2.98 25.73
CA PRO A 7 -0.74 3.15 24.90
C PRO A 7 -1.12 4.61 24.57
N LEU A 8 -0.49 5.64 25.13
CA LEU A 8 -0.95 7.03 25.00
C LEU A 8 0.05 7.92 24.27
N GLY A 9 -0.07 7.96 22.94
CA GLY A 9 0.32 9.16 22.18
C GLY A 9 1.26 8.96 21.00
N VAL A 10 1.99 7.86 20.91
CA VAL A 10 2.85 7.59 19.75
C VAL A 10 2.71 6.12 19.40
N ILE A 11 1.98 5.81 18.31
CA ILE A 11 2.15 4.52 17.64
C ILE A 11 3.58 4.53 17.12
N GLY A 12 4.50 4.02 17.94
CA GLY A 12 5.90 3.97 17.62
C GLY A 12 6.16 2.93 16.52
N PRO A 13 7.32 3.01 15.86
CA PRO A 13 7.72 2.01 14.86
C PRO A 13 7.71 0.59 15.45
N TRP A 14 7.97 0.44 16.75
CA TRP A 14 7.93 -0.85 17.44
C TRP A 14 6.53 -1.50 17.48
N GLN A 15 5.48 -0.71 17.70
CA GLN A 15 4.09 -1.21 17.71
C GLN A 15 3.66 -1.62 16.30
N ILE A 16 4.04 -0.85 15.28
CA ILE A 16 3.74 -1.16 13.88
C ILE A 16 4.42 -2.47 13.47
N VAL A 17 5.70 -2.66 13.82
CA VAL A 17 6.41 -3.91 13.55
C VAL A 17 5.71 -5.10 14.23
N LEU A 18 5.28 -4.96 15.48
CA LEU A 18 4.56 -6.02 16.18
C LEU A 18 3.25 -6.39 15.44
N ILE A 19 2.47 -5.39 14.99
CA ILE A 19 1.24 -5.57 14.21
C ILE A 19 1.54 -6.27 12.86
N VAL A 20 2.59 -5.84 12.15
CA VAL A 20 2.98 -6.45 10.88
C VAL A 20 3.36 -7.92 11.09
N VAL A 21 4.07 -8.26 12.17
CA VAL A 21 4.44 -9.64 12.50
C VAL A 21 3.21 -10.52 12.76
N ILE A 22 2.24 -10.06 13.55
CA ILE A 22 1.00 -10.83 13.77
C ILE A 22 0.20 -11.03 12.48
N VAL A 23 0.10 -9.99 11.64
CA VAL A 23 -0.54 -10.10 10.32
C VAL A 23 0.21 -11.09 9.43
N LEU A 24 1.54 -11.05 9.40
CA LEU A 24 2.35 -11.99 8.63
C LEU A 24 2.24 -13.44 9.13
N LEU A 25 2.04 -13.66 10.42
CA LEU A 25 1.79 -15.00 10.98
C LEU A 25 0.41 -15.54 10.59
N LEU A 26 -0.62 -14.69 10.60
CA LEU A 26 -1.99 -15.08 10.24
C LEU A 26 -2.16 -15.31 8.74
N PHE A 27 -1.63 -14.40 7.91
CA PHE A 27 -1.81 -14.44 6.46
C PHE A 27 -0.65 -15.15 5.73
N GLY A 28 0.51 -15.29 6.37
CA GLY A 28 1.73 -15.80 5.76
C GLY A 28 2.45 -14.74 4.92
N GLY A 29 3.78 -14.76 4.92
CA GLY A 29 4.61 -13.78 4.21
C GLY A 29 4.44 -13.74 2.68
N LYS A 30 3.80 -14.75 2.10
CA LYS A 30 3.52 -14.82 0.65
C LYS A 30 2.17 -14.20 0.24
N LYS A 31 1.17 -14.14 1.12
CA LYS A 31 -0.16 -13.63 0.74
C LYS A 31 -0.20 -12.11 0.60
N ILE A 32 0.52 -11.36 1.44
CA ILE A 32 0.62 -9.91 1.33
C ILE A 32 1.13 -9.46 -0.07
N PRO A 33 2.28 -9.95 -0.58
CA PRO A 33 2.77 -9.55 -1.90
C PRO A 33 1.90 -10.07 -3.05
N GLU A 34 1.22 -11.20 -2.88
CA GLU A 34 0.28 -11.73 -3.87
C GLU A 34 -0.97 -10.85 -3.99
N LEU A 35 -1.56 -10.43 -2.86
CA LEU A 35 -2.67 -9.48 -2.80
C LEU A 35 -2.27 -8.10 -3.35
N MET A 36 -1.08 -7.60 -3.00
CA MET A 36 -0.55 -6.34 -3.54
C MET A 36 -0.35 -6.40 -5.06
N ARG A 37 0.14 -7.52 -5.59
CA ARG A 37 0.26 -7.73 -7.05
C ARG A 37 -1.12 -7.71 -7.72
N GLY A 38 -2.10 -8.42 -7.16
CA GLY A 38 -3.47 -8.42 -7.67
C GLY A 38 -4.12 -7.03 -7.65
N LEU A 39 -4.05 -6.33 -6.51
CA LEU A 39 -4.54 -4.94 -6.40
C LEU A 39 -3.80 -3.99 -7.34
N GLY A 40 -2.49 -4.14 -7.48
CA GLY A 40 -1.65 -3.28 -8.32
C GLY A 40 -2.00 -3.39 -9.80
N SER A 41 -2.21 -4.63 -10.28
CA SER A 41 -2.66 -4.86 -11.66
C SER A 41 -4.07 -4.30 -11.88
N GLY A 42 -5.01 -4.53 -10.97
CA GLY A 42 -6.37 -4.00 -11.07
C GLY A 42 -6.42 -2.46 -11.02
N LEU A 43 -5.61 -1.82 -10.16
CA LEU A 43 -5.51 -0.37 -10.10
C LEU A 43 -4.86 0.20 -11.38
N LYS A 44 -3.88 -0.51 -11.96
CA LYS A 44 -3.27 -0.13 -13.23
C LYS A 44 -4.29 -0.18 -14.37
N GLU A 45 -5.03 -1.27 -14.50
CA GLU A 45 -6.08 -1.43 -15.51
C GLU A 45 -7.20 -0.40 -15.32
N PHE A 46 -7.62 -0.16 -14.07
CA PHE A 46 -8.61 0.86 -13.73
C PHE A 46 -8.15 2.27 -14.13
N LYS A 47 -6.88 2.60 -13.85
CA LYS A 47 -6.28 3.88 -14.24
C LYS A 47 -6.15 4.01 -15.75
N ASP A 48 -5.75 2.94 -16.44
CA ASP A 48 -5.58 2.94 -17.89
C ASP A 48 -6.93 3.12 -18.60
N ALA A 49 -7.99 2.42 -18.16
CA ALA A 49 -9.36 2.59 -18.65
C ALA A 49 -9.95 3.97 -18.31
N SER A 50 -9.67 4.50 -17.10
CA SER A 50 -10.09 5.85 -16.71
C SER A 50 -9.33 6.96 -17.45
N LYS A 51 -8.22 6.63 -18.13
CA LYS A 51 -7.44 7.55 -18.97
C LYS A 51 -7.91 7.61 -20.42
N GLU A 52 -8.82 6.72 -20.83
CA GLU A 52 -9.40 6.70 -22.19
C GLU A 52 -10.51 7.73 -22.40
N GLU A 53 -10.80 8.60 -21.42
CA GLU A 53 -11.47 9.87 -21.75
C GLU A 53 -10.48 10.78 -22.51
N PRO A 54 -10.84 11.27 -23.71
CA PRO A 54 -9.95 11.96 -24.62
C PRO A 54 -9.61 13.36 -24.08
N THR A 55 -8.75 13.43 -23.07
CA THR A 55 -8.03 14.66 -22.75
C THR A 55 -6.69 14.60 -23.47
N ASP A 56 -6.74 15.12 -24.69
CA ASP A 56 -5.67 15.71 -25.48
C ASP A 56 -4.42 16.16 -24.66
N LYS A 57 -3.26 16.11 -25.34
CA LYS A 57 -1.99 16.84 -25.07
C LYS A 57 -0.93 16.19 -24.18
N LYS A 58 -0.06 15.43 -24.83
CA LYS A 58 1.38 15.74 -24.86
C LYS A 58 1.76 15.87 -26.35
N ILE A 59 1.43 17.00 -26.97
CA ILE A 59 2.41 18.01 -27.40
C ILE A 59 3.72 17.35 -27.80
N ASP A 60 3.88 17.27 -29.11
CA ASP A 60 5.14 17.24 -29.83
C ASP A 60 6.14 18.20 -29.17
N ASP A 61 7.28 17.67 -28.75
CA ASP A 61 8.54 18.40 -28.77
C ASP A 61 9.58 17.47 -29.41
N ASN A 62 9.46 17.31 -30.73
CA ASN A 62 10.56 16.95 -31.61
C ASN A 62 10.94 18.21 -32.39
N LYS A 63 12.17 18.69 -32.18
CA LYS A 63 13.09 19.38 -33.13
C LYS A 63 13.82 20.57 -32.52
#